data_AF-A0A957P702-F1
#
_entry.id   AF-A0A957P702-F1
#
_cell.length_a   1.000
_cell.length_b   1.000
_cell.length_c   1.000
_cell.angle_alpha   90.00
_cell.angle_beta   90.00
_cell.angle_gamma   90.00
#
_symmetry.space_group_name_H-M   'P 1'
#
loop_
_entity.id
_entity.type
_entity.pdbx_description
1 polymer ?
#
loop_
_entity_poly.entity_id
_entity_poly.type
_entity_poly.pdbx_seq_one_letter_code
_entity_poly.pdbx_strand_id
1 'polypeptide(L)' 'MAELIKASAQSRSTAGAGVMREEGYAEMQAIGASAVNQAVKAIA' A
#
# COMPACT_ATOMS: atom_id res chain seq x y z
N MET A 1 -3.79 -16.10 -2.92
CA MET A 1 -4.55 -14.83 -2.82
C MET A 1 -3.58 -13.83 -2.23
N ALA A 2 -3.34 -12.67 -2.86
CA ALA A 2 -2.46 -11.71 -2.20
C ALA A 2 -3.07 -11.18 -0.94
N GLU A 3 -2.19 -10.83 -0.02
CA GLU A 3 -2.54 -10.06 1.14
C GLU A 3 -3.04 -8.68 0.73
N LEU A 4 -4.25 -8.34 1.20
CA LEU A 4 -4.86 -7.04 0.99
C LEU A 4 -4.28 -6.03 1.98
N ILE A 5 -3.59 -5.02 1.46
CA ILE A 5 -3.02 -3.95 2.26
C ILE A 5 -3.96 -2.75 2.24
N LYS A 6 -4.37 -2.28 3.42
CA LYS A 6 -5.22 -1.08 3.53
C LYS A 6 -4.36 0.15 3.82
N ALA A 7 -4.44 1.14 2.96
CA ALA A 7 -3.81 2.43 3.18
C ALA A 7 -4.79 3.43 3.81
N SER A 8 -4.29 4.20 4.76
CA SER A 8 -4.97 5.34 5.38
C SER A 8 -4.08 6.59 5.28
N ALA A 9 -4.59 7.75 5.71
CA ALA A 9 -3.80 8.97 5.76
C ALA A 9 -2.52 8.85 6.62
N GLN A 10 -2.50 7.91 7.58
CA GLN A 10 -1.40 7.66 8.51
C GLN A 10 -0.43 6.57 8.02
N SER A 11 -0.72 5.92 6.90
CA SER A 11 0.16 4.91 6.33
C SER A 11 1.53 5.49 5.98
N ARG A 12 2.58 4.71 6.24
CA ARG A 12 3.94 5.03 5.82
C ARG A 12 4.10 4.72 4.32
N SER A 13 4.98 5.45 3.66
CA SER A 13 5.38 5.18 2.26
C SER A 13 6.11 3.84 2.09
N THR A 14 6.45 3.11 3.14
CA THR A 14 7.03 1.76 3.02
C THR A 14 6.00 0.64 3.20
N ALA A 15 4.71 0.98 3.30
CA ALA A 15 3.65 0.00 3.47
C ALA A 15 3.61 -0.96 2.26
N GLY A 16 3.71 -2.26 2.53
CA GLY A 16 3.63 -3.30 1.49
C GLY A 16 4.94 -3.70 0.83
N ALA A 17 6.07 -3.07 1.17
CA ALA A 17 7.37 -3.42 0.59
C ALA A 17 7.80 -4.87 0.91
N GLY A 18 7.46 -5.39 2.10
CA GLY A 18 7.71 -6.78 2.48
C GLY A 18 6.91 -7.76 1.62
N VAL A 19 5.59 -7.55 1.54
CA VAL A 19 4.69 -8.38 0.73
C VAL A 19 5.10 -8.37 -0.75
N MET A 20 5.40 -7.20 -1.32
CA MET A 20 5.91 -7.10 -2.69
C MET A 20 7.22 -7.86 -2.91
N ARG A 21 8.12 -7.88 -1.91
CA ARG A 21 9.39 -8.61 -1.98
C ARG A 21 9.19 -10.13 -1.92
N GLU A 22 8.25 -10.59 -1.11
CA GLU A 22 8.00 -12.02 -0.87
C GLU A 22 7.13 -12.64 -1.96
N GLU A 23 6.04 -11.97 -2.33
CA GLU A 23 5.01 -12.49 -3.24
C GLU A 23 5.15 -11.95 -4.68
N GLY A 24 6.04 -10.98 -4.91
CA GLY A 24 6.19 -10.30 -6.20
C GLY A 24 5.01 -9.39 -6.59
N TYR A 25 3.97 -9.36 -5.76
CA TYR A 25 2.75 -8.58 -5.96
C TYR A 25 2.04 -8.35 -4.62
N ALA A 26 1.37 -7.19 -4.50
CA ALA A 26 0.45 -6.93 -3.41
C ALA A 26 -0.73 -6.10 -3.92
N GLU A 27 -1.91 -6.36 -3.37
CA GLU A 27 -3.10 -5.56 -3.63
C GLU A 27 -3.23 -4.51 -2.54
N MET A 28 -3.37 -3.23 -2.92
CA MET A 28 -3.55 -2.14 -1.97
C MET A 28 -4.87 -1.42 -2.22
N GLN A 29 -5.63 -1.22 -1.15
CA GLN A 29 -6.88 -0.46 -1.17
C GLN A 29 -6.75 0.80 -0.30
N ALA A 30 -7.18 1.92 -0.85
CA ALA A 30 -7.14 3.22 -0.20
C ALA A 30 -8.45 3.97 -0.48
N ILE A 31 -9.03 4.59 0.56
CA ILE A 31 -10.26 5.38 0.43
C ILE A 31 -9.98 6.81 0.91
N GLY A 32 -10.29 7.78 0.05
CA GLY A 32 -10.08 9.20 0.32
C GLY A 32 -8.72 9.73 -0.14
N ALA A 33 -8.67 11.01 -0.51
CA ALA A 33 -7.51 11.63 -1.18
C ALA A 33 -6.19 11.47 -0.43
N SER A 34 -6.20 11.67 0.90
CA SER A 34 -4.99 11.54 1.72
C SER A 34 -4.46 10.11 1.79
N ALA A 35 -5.36 9.11 1.87
CA ALA A 35 -4.96 7.70 1.87
C ALA A 35 -4.42 7.28 0.49
N VAL A 36 -5.06 7.73 -0.59
CA VAL A 36 -4.60 7.48 -1.97
C VAL A 36 -3.22 8.09 -2.19
N ASN A 37 -2.96 9.30 -1.70
CA ASN A 37 -1.62 9.90 -1.78
C ASN A 37 -0.55 9.06 -1.06
N GLN A 38 -0.88 8.48 0.10
CA GLN A 38 0.05 7.58 0.80
C GLN A 38 0.26 6.27 0.05
N ALA A 39 -0.79 5.72 -0.56
CA ALA A 39 -0.67 4.53 -1.40
C ALA A 39 0.23 4.77 -2.62
N VAL A 40 0.05 5.91 -3.31
CA VAL A 40 0.90 6.28 -4.46
C VAL A 40 2.35 6.50 -4.03
N LYS A 41 2.58 7.18 -2.90
CA LYS A 41 3.92 7.34 -2.31
C LYS A 41 4.57 6.01 -1.90
N ALA A 42 3.80 4.95 -1.70
CA ALA A 42 4.32 3.64 -1.38
C ALA A 42 4.69 2.80 -2.60
N ILE A 43 4.28 3.24 -3.79
CA ILE A 43 4.57 2.59 -5.07
C ILE A 43 5.74 3.29 -5.79
N ALA A 44 5.85 4.61 -5.64
CA ALA A 44 6.95 5.42 -6.20
C ALA A 44 8.25 5.24 -5.40
#